data_AF-A0A9R1MCG2-F1
#
_entry.id   AF-A0A9R1MCG2-F1
#
_cell.length_a   1.000
_cell.length_b   1.000
_cell.length_c   1.000
_cell.angle_alpha   90.00
_cell.angle_beta   90.00
_cell.angle_gamma   90.00
#
_symmetry.space_group_name_H-M   'P 1'
#
loop_
_entity.id
_entity.type
_entity.pdbx_description
1 polymer ?
#
loop_
_entity_poly.entity_id
_entity_poly.type
_entity_poly.pdbx_seq_one_letter_code
_entity_poly.pdbx_strand_id
1 'polypeptide(L)'
;MGALWWSYQYLDEQVRRCFAYCSIFPRRHKLRRDELVKLWMAEGFIKTSKPEEEMEDVAKKYFDELLSASFLQLGGKEYDHLHEREIYYFTIHDLLCDLAEEVAGRDCFRIEKDFTGEVPLGVRYLFVGTCNMEMLTEKIYGLQNLRTLIIDGRIDVESDKHKAFKRMFAMFTRLPKLRVLKLCAMPYNDAFSFPESIGDLKHLRYFAFCVWGIVKLTLPGTFTKLYHMQANLEFANIGRLIFLQTLPFFRIKRERGYEPHHLKHLNKLQGELAIHGLENIESKEEAVEVNLIGKEKLTRLILSWEDGSCSPEVQAEVLENFTIFNCSWDGLSGKMEHLTTLKILSISYCENMRLPPTLPKSLKVFSIADCSLKNALPGNIEHLTSLKKLEINSCKNMRSLPTLPKSLEEITVKYCSDEFTQSCVTTDDPNWQKIEHIPKKTITFCS
;
A
#
# COMPACT_ATOMS: atom_id res chain seq x y z
N MET A 1 -27.20 20.72 19.88
CA MET A 1 -25.76 20.83 20.20
C MET A 1 -25.42 20.42 21.62
N GLY A 2 -26.17 20.80 22.67
CA GLY A 2 -25.78 20.54 24.08
C GLY A 2 -25.38 19.10 24.43
N ALA A 3 -26.16 18.08 24.08
CA ALA A 3 -25.81 16.68 24.40
C ALA A 3 -24.55 16.18 23.67
N LEU A 4 -24.39 16.53 22.39
CA LEU A 4 -23.21 16.15 21.60
C LEU A 4 -21.95 16.85 22.10
N TRP A 5 -22.07 18.10 22.53
CA TRP A 5 -20.99 18.85 23.16
C TRP A 5 -20.49 18.15 24.43
N TRP A 6 -21.40 17.67 25.29
CA TRP A 6 -21.02 16.92 26.48
C TRP A 6 -20.29 15.63 26.13
N SER A 7 -20.81 14.83 25.19
CA SER A 7 -20.13 13.62 24.73
C SER A 7 -18.72 13.92 24.20
N TYR A 8 -18.54 15.04 23.49
CA TYR A 8 -17.23 15.47 23.01
C TYR A 8 -16.28 15.83 24.15
N GLN A 9 -16.76 16.54 25.18
CA GLN A 9 -15.94 16.91 26.33
C GLN A 9 -15.42 15.71 27.15
N TYR A 10 -16.09 14.56 27.09
CA TYR A 10 -15.63 13.33 27.74
C TYR A 10 -14.49 12.61 27.01
N LEU A 11 -14.21 12.95 25.75
CA LEU A 11 -13.11 12.37 24.98
C LEU A 11 -11.75 12.92 25.44
N ASP A 12 -10.71 12.09 25.37
CA ASP A 12 -9.33 12.53 25.61
C ASP A 12 -8.95 13.70 24.69
N GLU A 13 -8.07 14.59 25.16
CA GLU A 13 -7.64 15.77 24.40
C GLU A 13 -7.11 15.42 23.00
N GLN A 14 -6.35 14.33 22.87
CA GLN A 14 -5.78 13.93 21.60
C GLN A 14 -6.84 13.36 20.66
N VAL A 15 -7.82 12.62 21.20
CA VAL A 15 -8.97 12.09 20.45
C VAL A 15 -9.86 13.23 19.96
N ARG A 16 -10.08 14.26 20.79
CA ARG A 16 -10.79 15.49 20.40
C ARG A 16 -10.13 16.21 19.23
N ARG A 17 -8.80 16.33 19.23
CA ARG A 17 -8.04 16.90 18.10
C ARG A 17 -8.19 16.08 16.82
N CYS A 18 -8.15 14.75 16.94
CA CYS A 18 -8.37 13.83 15.83
C CYS A 18 -9.76 14.01 15.21
N PHE A 19 -10.80 14.17 16.04
CA PHE A 19 -12.16 14.45 15.58
C PHE A 19 -12.30 15.83 14.93
N ALA A 20 -11.77 16.89 15.55
CA ALA A 20 -11.82 18.24 14.99
C ALA A 20 -11.18 18.31 13.59
N TYR A 21 -10.06 17.60 13.40
CA TYR A 21 -9.40 17.49 12.09
C TYR A 21 -10.30 16.91 11.01
N CYS A 22 -11.22 16.00 11.35
CA CYS A 22 -12.13 15.42 10.36
C CYS A 22 -13.09 16.43 9.72
N SER A 23 -13.24 17.64 10.28
CA SER A 23 -14.08 18.71 9.71
C SER A 23 -13.60 19.21 8.34
N ILE A 24 -12.32 18.97 7.98
CA ILE A 24 -11.82 19.32 6.64
C ILE A 24 -12.50 18.50 5.54
N PHE A 25 -12.96 17.29 5.83
CA PHE A 25 -13.58 16.45 4.83
C PHE A 25 -15.01 16.93 4.53
N PRO A 26 -15.49 16.85 3.28
CA PRO A 26 -16.86 17.20 2.94
C PRO A 26 -17.84 16.25 3.63
N ARG A 27 -19.10 16.68 3.75
CA ARG A 27 -20.15 15.84 4.33
C ARG A 27 -20.28 14.55 3.53
N ARG A 28 -20.54 13.44 4.24
CA ARG A 28 -20.65 12.08 3.67
C ARG A 28 -19.38 11.57 2.98
N HIS A 29 -18.23 12.21 3.19
CA HIS A 29 -16.95 11.69 2.72
C HIS A 29 -16.68 10.30 3.30
N LYS A 30 -16.20 9.38 2.46
CA LYS A 30 -15.89 8.00 2.85
C LYS A 30 -14.50 7.95 3.47
N LEU A 31 -14.45 7.95 4.80
CA LEU A 31 -13.20 7.92 5.55
C LEU A 31 -12.67 6.48 5.65
N ARG A 32 -11.45 6.26 5.17
CA ARG A 32 -10.72 4.99 5.39
C ARG A 32 -9.94 5.09 6.70
N ARG A 33 -10.09 4.07 7.56
CA ARG A 33 -9.40 4.02 8.87
C ARG A 33 -7.88 4.19 8.73
N ASP A 34 -7.27 3.38 7.87
CA ASP A 34 -5.81 3.36 7.70
C ASP A 34 -5.26 4.68 7.16
N GLU A 35 -6.04 5.41 6.35
CA GLU A 35 -5.65 6.71 5.85
C GLU A 35 -5.74 7.76 6.96
N LEU A 36 -6.88 7.82 7.65
CA LEU A 36 -7.14 8.82 8.69
C LEU A 36 -6.16 8.70 9.85
N VAL A 37 -5.83 7.46 10.26
CA VAL A 37 -4.78 7.17 11.25
C VAL A 37 -3.43 7.77 10.84
N LYS A 38 -3.01 7.57 9.59
CA LYS A 38 -1.74 8.11 9.07
C LYS A 38 -1.73 9.64 9.01
N LEU A 39 -2.87 10.25 8.69
CA LEU A 39 -3.02 11.71 8.71
C LEU A 39 -2.83 12.26 10.14
N TRP A 40 -3.47 11.65 11.13
CA TRP A 40 -3.31 12.05 12.54
C TRP A 40 -1.88 11.86 13.05
N MET A 41 -1.22 10.76 12.65
CA MET A 41 0.20 10.52 12.95
C MET A 41 1.09 11.60 12.34
N ALA A 42 0.88 11.93 11.06
CA ALA A 42 1.65 12.94 10.35
C ALA A 42 1.48 14.34 10.93
N GLU A 43 0.27 14.68 11.39
CA GLU A 43 -0.01 15.92 12.10
C GLU A 43 0.55 15.95 13.53
N GLY A 44 0.94 14.80 14.08
CA GLY A 44 1.48 14.68 15.43
C GLY A 44 0.41 14.78 16.51
N PHE A 45 -0.82 14.33 16.21
CA PHE A 45 -1.90 14.24 17.20
C PHE A 45 -1.76 13.02 18.11
N ILE A 46 -0.85 12.11 17.80
CA ILE A 46 -0.71 10.87 18.54
C ILE A 46 0.35 11.02 19.61
N LYS A 47 -0.01 10.74 20.86
CA LYS A 47 0.90 10.78 22.00
C LYS A 47 1.07 9.36 22.54
N THR A 48 2.27 8.80 22.40
CA THR A 48 2.62 7.53 23.02
C THR A 48 2.98 7.77 24.49
N SER A 49 2.48 6.93 25.38
CA SER A 49 2.75 7.06 26.82
C SER A 49 4.01 6.30 27.22
N LYS A 50 4.35 5.27 26.44
CA LYS A 50 5.55 4.44 26.64
C LYS A 50 6.41 4.42 25.38
N PRO A 51 7.74 4.30 25.51
CA PRO A 51 8.64 4.19 24.36
C PRO A 51 8.38 2.97 23.48
N GLU A 52 7.84 1.88 24.05
CA GLU A 52 7.55 0.65 23.30
C GLU A 52 6.22 0.70 22.54
N GLU A 53 5.38 1.72 22.79
CA GLU A 53 4.10 1.86 22.10
C GLU A 53 4.29 2.31 20.66
N GLU A 54 3.78 1.51 19.73
CA GLU A 54 3.72 1.89 18.33
C GLU A 54 2.67 2.97 18.12
N MET A 55 3.09 4.08 17.51
CA MET A 55 2.22 5.24 17.29
C MET A 55 0.98 4.89 16.46
N GLU A 56 1.10 3.98 15.48
CA GLU A 56 -0.04 3.54 14.67
C GLU A 56 -1.09 2.79 15.52
N ASP A 57 -0.67 2.00 16.51
CA ASP A 57 -1.58 1.27 17.37
C ASP A 57 -2.32 2.20 18.34
N VAL A 58 -1.63 3.23 18.86
CA VAL A 58 -2.28 4.29 19.66
C VAL A 58 -3.29 5.06 18.81
N ALA A 59 -2.94 5.39 17.57
CA ALA A 59 -3.84 6.08 16.66
C ALA A 59 -5.08 5.25 16.29
N LYS A 60 -4.92 3.93 16.11
CA LYS A 60 -6.05 2.99 15.92
C LYS A 60 -6.97 2.96 17.14
N LYS A 61 -6.42 3.00 18.36
CA LYS A 61 -7.23 3.11 19.59
C LYS A 61 -8.05 4.40 19.62
N TYR A 62 -7.47 5.54 19.23
CA TYR A 62 -8.22 6.79 19.13
C TYR A 62 -9.36 6.71 18.10
N PHE A 63 -9.12 6.05 16.97
CA PHE A 63 -10.17 5.78 16.00
C PHE A 63 -11.30 4.92 16.59
N ASP A 64 -10.95 3.84 17.30
CA ASP A 64 -11.92 2.92 17.91
C ASP A 64 -12.70 3.61 19.06
N GLU A 65 -12.09 4.56 19.77
CA GLU A 65 -12.80 5.40 20.76
C GLU A 65 -13.85 6.29 20.08
N LEU A 66 -13.50 6.98 18.99
CA LEU A 66 -14.47 7.77 18.21
C LEU A 66 -15.59 6.91 17.64
N LEU A 67 -15.28 5.68 17.20
CA LEU A 67 -16.28 4.74 16.72
C LEU A 67 -17.20 4.26 17.86
N SER A 68 -16.65 3.91 19.01
CA SER A 68 -17.45 3.43 20.17
C SER A 68 -18.32 4.54 20.77
N ALA A 69 -17.86 5.79 20.74
CA ALA A 69 -18.65 6.97 21.12
C ALA A 69 -19.63 7.42 20.03
N SER A 70 -19.73 6.71 18.90
CA SER A 70 -20.59 7.03 17.75
C SER A 70 -20.27 8.35 17.03
N PHE A 71 -19.05 8.90 17.22
CA PHE A 71 -18.53 10.06 16.47
C PHE A 71 -18.17 9.68 15.02
N LEU A 72 -17.83 8.42 14.80
CA LEU A 72 -17.69 7.78 13.50
C LEU A 72 -18.72 6.65 13.39
N GLN A 73 -19.22 6.41 12.18
CA GLN A 73 -20.18 5.35 11.88
C GLN A 73 -19.66 4.49 10.74
N LEU A 74 -19.90 3.18 10.81
CA LEU A 74 -19.59 2.28 9.70
C LEU A 74 -20.52 2.58 8.52
N GLY A 75 -19.97 3.11 7.44
CA GLY A 75 -20.74 3.49 6.25
C GLY A 75 -20.97 2.32 5.28
N GLY A 76 -20.05 1.35 5.27
CA GLY A 76 -20.15 0.15 4.45
C GLY A 76 -18.80 -0.44 4.10
N LYS A 77 -18.78 -1.26 3.04
CA LYS A 77 -17.57 -1.87 2.49
C LYS A 77 -17.51 -1.70 0.97
N GLU A 78 -16.30 -1.53 0.45
CA GLU A 78 -15.98 -1.48 -0.97
C GLU A 78 -14.96 -2.57 -1.28
N TYR A 79 -14.97 -3.10 -2.50
CA TYR A 79 -13.94 -4.05 -2.92
C TYR A 79 -12.79 -3.29 -3.60
N ASP A 80 -11.59 -3.41 -3.03
CA ASP A 80 -10.37 -2.92 -3.64
C ASP A 80 -9.89 -3.96 -4.65
N HIS A 81 -10.09 -3.69 -5.93
CA HIS A 81 -9.67 -4.58 -7.00
C HIS A 81 -8.15 -4.67 -7.14
N LEU A 82 -7.39 -3.64 -6.74
CA LEU A 82 -5.92 -3.66 -6.82
C LEU A 82 -5.32 -4.61 -5.79
N HIS A 83 -5.93 -4.67 -4.59
CA HIS A 83 -5.43 -5.46 -3.48
C HIS A 83 -6.30 -6.68 -3.16
N GLU A 84 -7.33 -6.93 -3.96
CA GLU A 84 -8.31 -8.02 -3.84
C GLU A 84 -8.86 -8.19 -2.42
N ARG A 85 -9.35 -7.10 -1.83
CA ARG A 85 -9.87 -7.12 -0.45
C ARG A 85 -11.04 -6.19 -0.23
N GLU A 86 -11.86 -6.53 0.76
CA GLU A 86 -12.88 -5.61 1.26
C GLU A 86 -12.25 -4.51 2.12
N ILE A 87 -12.53 -3.26 1.79
CA ILE A 87 -12.15 -2.07 2.55
C ILE A 87 -13.41 -1.48 3.15
N TYR A 88 -13.42 -1.38 4.48
CA TYR A 88 -14.48 -0.70 5.21
C TYR A 88 -14.26 0.81 5.19
N TYR A 89 -15.34 1.56 4.96
CA TYR A 89 -15.33 3.01 5.06
C TYR A 89 -16.28 3.49 6.15
N PHE A 90 -15.96 4.65 6.69
CA PHE A 90 -16.66 5.27 7.80
C PHE A 90 -17.16 6.66 7.41
N THR A 91 -18.21 7.12 8.06
CA THR A 91 -18.81 8.45 7.85
C THR A 91 -19.02 9.15 9.19
N ILE A 92 -19.12 10.47 9.15
CA ILE A 92 -19.52 11.30 10.29
C ILE A 92 -20.95 11.76 10.04
N HIS A 93 -21.81 11.64 11.05
CA HIS A 93 -23.19 12.09 10.95
C HIS A 93 -23.28 13.62 10.83
N ASP A 94 -24.29 14.15 10.14
CA ASP A 94 -24.38 15.60 9.83
C ASP A 94 -24.32 16.49 11.10
N LEU A 95 -25.01 16.12 12.18
CA LEU A 95 -24.93 16.83 13.48
C LEU A 95 -23.54 16.81 14.12
N LEU A 96 -22.75 15.76 13.88
CA LEU A 96 -21.38 15.66 14.33
C LEU A 96 -20.44 16.42 13.41
N CYS A 97 -20.76 16.55 12.12
CA CYS A 97 -20.05 17.48 11.23
C CYS A 97 -20.20 18.93 11.73
N ASP A 98 -21.41 19.33 12.13
CA ASP A 98 -21.65 20.67 12.70
C ASP A 98 -20.80 20.90 13.96
N LEU A 99 -20.74 19.89 14.84
CA LEU A 99 -19.89 19.93 16.02
C LEU A 99 -18.41 19.98 15.68
N ALA A 100 -17.94 19.18 14.73
CA ALA A 100 -16.56 19.15 14.29
C ALA A 100 -16.13 20.51 13.72
N GLU A 101 -17.00 21.16 12.95
CA GLU A 101 -16.80 22.50 12.41
C GLU A 101 -16.74 23.56 13.53
N GLU A 102 -17.65 23.49 14.50
CA GLU A 102 -17.66 24.40 15.65
C GLU A 102 -16.38 24.29 16.49
N VAL A 103 -15.92 23.07 16.80
CA VAL A 103 -14.72 22.85 17.62
C VAL A 103 -13.41 23.10 16.86
N ALA A 104 -13.39 22.89 15.55
CA ALA A 104 -12.22 23.15 14.71
C ALA A 104 -12.00 24.64 14.46
N GLY A 105 -13.07 25.44 14.49
CA GLY A 105 -13.02 26.88 14.30
C GLY A 105 -12.35 27.26 12.98
N ARG A 106 -11.34 28.14 13.05
CA ARG A 106 -10.62 28.64 11.86
C ARG A 106 -9.41 27.80 11.45
N ASP A 107 -9.10 26.74 12.20
CA ASP A 107 -7.94 25.89 11.90
C ASP A 107 -8.22 24.95 10.72
N CYS A 108 -9.47 24.54 10.51
CA CYS A 108 -9.91 23.69 9.41
C CYS A 108 -10.72 24.48 8.38
N PHE A 109 -10.49 24.23 7.09
CA PHE A 109 -11.27 24.82 6.02
C PHE A 109 -11.39 23.84 4.85
N ARG A 110 -12.48 23.94 4.09
CA ARG A 110 -12.69 23.15 2.87
C ARG A 110 -13.19 24.02 1.73
N ILE A 111 -12.64 23.77 0.55
CA ILE A 111 -13.04 24.40 -0.71
C ILE A 111 -13.84 23.36 -1.49
N GLU A 112 -15.14 23.59 -1.59
CA GLU A 112 -16.07 22.78 -2.37
C GLU A 112 -16.24 23.36 -3.79
N LYS A 113 -17.02 22.67 -4.62
CA LYS A 113 -17.30 23.12 -5.98
C LYS A 113 -17.96 24.51 -5.95
N ASP A 114 -17.55 25.39 -6.86
CA ASP A 114 -18.09 26.74 -7.04
C ASP A 114 -17.81 27.72 -5.87
N PHE A 115 -16.82 27.41 -5.02
CA PHE A 115 -16.39 28.32 -3.95
C PHE A 115 -15.72 29.60 -4.50
N THR A 116 -16.26 30.77 -4.15
CA THR A 116 -15.76 32.09 -4.56
C THR A 116 -15.22 32.95 -3.41
N GLY A 117 -15.33 32.47 -2.17
CA GLY A 117 -14.94 33.23 -0.97
C GLY A 117 -13.43 33.30 -0.70
N GLU A 118 -13.05 33.92 0.42
CA GLU A 118 -11.67 33.99 0.89
C GLU A 118 -11.31 32.83 1.82
N VAL A 119 -10.06 32.37 1.73
CA VAL A 119 -9.53 31.33 2.65
C VAL A 119 -8.93 32.03 3.87
N PRO A 120 -9.25 31.61 5.10
CA PRO A 120 -8.67 32.22 6.30
C PRO A 120 -7.13 32.11 6.32
N LEU A 121 -6.43 33.24 6.46
CA LEU A 121 -4.95 33.27 6.50
C LEU A 121 -4.34 32.40 7.63
N GLY A 122 -5.10 32.18 8.70
CA GLY A 122 -4.72 31.36 9.85
C GLY A 122 -4.94 29.85 9.66
N VAL A 123 -5.52 29.42 8.54
CA VAL A 123 -5.89 28.01 8.31
C VAL A 123 -4.66 27.09 8.43
N ARG A 124 -4.87 25.94 9.07
CA ARG A 124 -3.85 24.91 9.26
C ARG A 124 -4.14 23.67 8.44
N TYR A 125 -5.40 23.36 8.21
CA TYR A 125 -5.84 22.15 7.53
C TYR A 125 -6.81 22.52 6.41
N LEU A 126 -6.42 22.26 5.17
CA LEU A 126 -7.19 22.63 3.99
C LEU A 126 -7.48 21.41 3.13
N PHE A 127 -8.77 21.19 2.86
CA PHE A 127 -9.24 20.27 1.84
C PHE A 127 -9.74 21.03 0.62
N VAL A 128 -9.47 20.50 -0.56
CA VAL A 128 -9.83 21.10 -1.85
C VAL A 128 -10.46 20.04 -2.74
N GLY A 129 -11.76 20.15 -2.94
CA GLY A 129 -12.54 19.20 -3.74
C GLY A 129 -12.45 19.43 -5.25
N THR A 130 -12.16 20.65 -5.70
CA THR A 130 -11.91 21.01 -7.11
C THR A 130 -10.84 22.06 -7.17
N CYS A 131 -9.87 21.92 -8.07
CA CYS A 131 -8.69 22.77 -8.07
C CYS A 131 -8.26 23.14 -9.49
N ASN A 132 -7.91 24.41 -9.69
CA ASN A 132 -7.20 24.90 -10.86
C ASN A 132 -5.97 25.70 -10.43
N MET A 133 -5.11 26.05 -11.39
CA MET A 133 -3.85 26.75 -11.11
C MET A 133 -4.05 28.19 -10.59
N GLU A 134 -5.12 28.88 -11.01
CA GLU A 134 -5.45 30.23 -10.54
C GLU A 134 -5.79 30.21 -9.04
N MET A 135 -6.67 29.30 -8.63
CA MET A 135 -7.06 29.14 -7.24
C MET A 135 -5.89 28.76 -6.33
N LEU A 136 -4.97 27.92 -6.79
CA LEU A 136 -3.73 27.62 -6.05
C LEU A 136 -2.92 28.89 -5.82
N THR A 137 -2.83 29.76 -6.84
CA THR A 137 -1.96 30.95 -6.83
C THR A 137 -2.55 32.05 -5.97
N GLU A 138 -3.85 32.29 -6.09
CA GLU A 138 -4.53 33.37 -5.38
C GLU A 138 -4.81 33.01 -3.92
N LYS A 139 -5.28 31.78 -3.66
CA LYS A 139 -5.85 31.43 -2.34
C LYS A 139 -4.92 30.61 -1.44
N ILE A 140 -4.01 29.82 -2.01
CA ILE A 140 -3.21 28.85 -1.22
C ILE A 140 -1.77 29.32 -0.99
N TYR A 141 -1.18 30.01 -1.96
CA TYR A 141 0.21 30.48 -1.91
C TYR A 141 0.58 31.27 -0.64
N GLY A 142 -0.35 32.06 -0.10
CA GLY A 142 -0.13 32.91 1.08
C GLY A 142 -0.28 32.21 2.44
N LEU A 143 -0.65 30.93 2.49
CA LEU A 143 -1.07 30.26 3.73
C LEU A 143 0.12 29.72 4.54
N GLN A 144 0.90 30.62 5.15
CA GLN A 144 2.14 30.30 5.89
C GLN A 144 1.96 29.36 7.11
N ASN A 145 0.72 29.20 7.59
CA ASN A 145 0.39 28.32 8.72
C ASN A 145 -0.09 26.92 8.29
N LEU A 146 -0.20 26.67 7.00
CA LEU A 146 -0.75 25.44 6.46
C LEU A 146 0.12 24.22 6.82
N ARG A 147 -0.52 23.19 7.36
CA ARG A 147 0.07 21.91 7.75
C ARG A 147 -0.49 20.76 6.92
N THR A 148 -1.78 20.77 6.62
CA THR A 148 -2.41 19.80 5.70
C THR A 148 -2.91 20.51 4.46
N LEU A 149 -2.55 19.98 3.29
CA LEU A 149 -3.19 20.27 2.01
C LEU A 149 -3.63 18.95 1.35
N ILE A 150 -4.94 18.74 1.22
CA ILE A 150 -5.52 17.62 0.49
C ILE A 150 -6.25 18.17 -0.73
N ILE A 151 -5.82 17.78 -1.92
CA ILE A 151 -6.48 18.09 -3.18
C ILE A 151 -7.04 16.78 -3.74
N ASP A 152 -8.33 16.58 -3.53
CA ASP A 152 -9.06 15.38 -3.97
C ASP A 152 -9.72 15.57 -5.35
N GLY A 153 -9.77 16.82 -5.82
CA GLY A 153 -10.32 17.19 -7.11
C GLY A 153 -9.38 16.96 -8.29
N ARG A 154 -9.97 16.74 -9.47
CA ARG A 154 -9.26 16.80 -10.75
C ARG A 154 -8.62 18.17 -10.90
N ILE A 155 -7.30 18.19 -11.03
CA ILE A 155 -6.57 19.40 -11.43
C ILE A 155 -6.67 19.50 -12.96
N ASP A 156 -7.48 20.43 -13.46
CA ASP A 156 -7.50 20.72 -14.89
C ASP A 156 -6.30 21.60 -15.24
N VAL A 157 -5.57 21.21 -16.27
CA VAL A 157 -4.30 21.84 -16.63
C VAL A 157 -4.31 22.15 -18.11
N GLU A 158 -4.37 23.42 -18.46
CA GLU A 158 -4.34 23.88 -19.86
C GLU A 158 -2.94 23.80 -20.48
N SER A 159 -2.92 23.54 -21.79
CA SER A 159 -1.85 23.61 -22.81
C SER A 159 -0.42 23.09 -22.52
N ASP A 160 0.18 23.33 -21.35
CA ASP A 160 1.52 22.85 -20.95
C ASP A 160 1.52 22.32 -19.51
N LYS A 161 1.26 21.02 -19.40
CA LYS A 161 0.91 20.39 -18.12
C LYS A 161 2.13 20.18 -17.22
N HIS A 162 3.29 19.89 -17.81
CA HIS A 162 4.55 19.78 -17.07
C HIS A 162 4.92 21.10 -16.39
N LYS A 163 4.79 22.23 -17.12
CA LYS A 163 5.06 23.56 -16.58
C LYS A 163 4.12 23.94 -15.44
N ALA A 164 2.84 23.59 -15.54
CA ALA A 164 1.86 23.84 -14.48
C ALA A 164 2.16 23.04 -13.22
N PHE A 165 2.49 21.74 -13.33
CA PHE A 165 2.91 20.94 -12.18
C PHE A 165 4.18 21.50 -11.54
N LYS A 166 5.18 21.87 -12.34
CA LYS A 166 6.41 22.49 -11.82
C LYS A 166 6.12 23.79 -11.06
N ARG A 167 5.21 24.63 -11.58
CA ARG A 167 4.74 25.85 -10.90
C ARG A 167 4.02 25.51 -9.59
N MET A 168 3.12 24.55 -9.61
CA MET A 168 2.37 24.09 -8.43
C MET A 168 3.32 23.64 -7.31
N PHE A 169 4.30 22.78 -7.62
CA PHE A 169 5.27 22.33 -6.62
C PHE A 169 6.16 23.48 -6.12
N ALA A 170 6.57 24.42 -6.98
CA ALA A 170 7.31 25.61 -6.56
C ALA A 170 6.49 26.53 -5.61
N MET A 171 5.16 26.41 -5.62
CA MET A 171 4.30 27.11 -4.66
C MET A 171 4.23 26.36 -3.34
N PHE A 172 4.11 25.03 -3.37
CA PHE A 172 4.07 24.22 -2.15
C PHE A 172 5.35 24.36 -1.33
N THR A 173 6.51 24.53 -1.96
CA THR A 173 7.78 24.76 -1.25
C THR A 173 7.82 26.03 -0.42
N ARG A 174 6.86 26.94 -0.62
CA ARG A 174 6.70 28.19 0.15
C ARG A 174 5.77 28.04 1.35
N LEU A 175 5.32 26.82 1.64
CA LEU A 175 4.51 26.45 2.80
C LEU A 175 5.38 25.76 3.85
N PRO A 176 6.09 26.51 4.71
CA PRO A 176 7.18 25.97 5.53
C PRO A 176 6.70 24.99 6.61
N LYS A 177 5.42 25.01 6.98
CA LYS A 177 4.86 24.17 8.04
C LYS A 177 4.15 22.92 7.53
N LEU A 178 4.16 22.66 6.23
CA LEU A 178 3.43 21.55 5.60
C LEU A 178 3.93 20.19 6.12
N ARG A 179 3.00 19.37 6.60
CA ARG A 179 3.20 18.01 7.13
C ARG A 179 2.51 16.95 6.28
N VAL A 180 1.34 17.29 5.74
CA VAL A 180 0.53 16.43 4.89
C VAL A 180 0.33 17.12 3.55
N LEU A 181 0.71 16.42 2.47
CA LEU A 181 0.39 16.80 1.11
C LEU A 181 -0.20 15.59 0.39
N LYS A 182 -1.49 15.65 0.07
CA LYS A 182 -2.18 14.66 -0.76
C LYS A 182 -2.68 15.33 -2.03
N LEU A 183 -2.30 14.78 -3.17
CA LEU A 183 -2.70 15.27 -4.48
C LEU A 183 -3.26 14.11 -5.31
N CYS A 184 -4.42 14.33 -5.92
CA CYS A 184 -5.00 13.45 -6.92
C CYS A 184 -4.83 14.10 -8.30
N ALA A 185 -4.05 13.48 -9.19
CA ALA A 185 -3.77 14.00 -10.53
C ALA A 185 -3.82 12.89 -11.58
N MET A 186 -4.42 13.13 -12.74
CA MET A 186 -4.29 12.20 -13.87
C MET A 186 -2.90 12.39 -14.51
N PRO A 187 -2.16 11.32 -14.79
CA PRO A 187 -0.92 11.41 -15.52
C PRO A 187 -1.16 11.70 -17.00
N TYR A 188 -0.09 12.17 -17.63
CA TYR A 188 0.13 12.02 -19.08
C TYR A 188 1.18 10.92 -19.26
N ASN A 189 1.28 10.36 -20.46
CA ASN A 189 2.11 9.20 -20.81
C ASN A 189 3.65 9.41 -20.67
N ASP A 190 4.10 10.36 -19.85
CA ASP A 190 5.50 10.73 -19.68
C ASP A 190 5.99 10.51 -18.25
N ALA A 191 7.28 10.22 -18.11
CA ALA A 191 7.97 10.22 -16.82
C ALA A 191 7.92 11.60 -16.16
N PHE A 192 7.63 11.63 -14.85
CA PHE A 192 7.55 12.86 -14.07
C PHE A 192 8.63 12.88 -12.99
N SER A 193 9.26 14.03 -12.78
CA SER A 193 10.19 14.23 -11.66
C SER A 193 9.68 15.37 -10.78
N PHE A 194 9.65 15.15 -9.47
CA PHE A 194 9.40 16.28 -8.57
C PHE A 194 10.61 17.22 -8.60
N PRO A 195 10.40 18.54 -8.48
CA PRO A 195 11.52 19.47 -8.35
C PRO A 195 12.28 19.22 -7.04
N GLU A 196 13.62 19.33 -7.06
CA GLU A 196 14.47 19.16 -5.87
C GLU A 196 14.05 20.00 -4.66
N SER A 197 13.45 21.17 -4.92
CA SER A 197 12.93 22.07 -3.90
C SER A 197 11.84 21.46 -3.03
N ILE A 198 11.12 20.41 -3.47
CA ILE A 198 10.09 19.78 -2.64
C ILE A 198 10.66 19.21 -1.34
N GLY A 199 11.94 18.81 -1.32
CA GLY A 199 12.59 18.35 -0.10
C GLY A 199 12.93 19.48 0.88
N ASP A 200 12.76 20.75 0.50
CA ASP A 200 12.81 21.88 1.44
C ASP A 200 11.63 21.86 2.43
N LEU A 201 10.59 21.06 2.16
CA LEU A 201 9.50 20.78 3.09
C LEU A 201 9.96 19.85 4.23
N LYS A 202 10.80 20.37 5.13
CA LYS A 202 11.43 19.65 6.25
C LYS A 202 10.43 19.00 7.22
N HIS A 203 9.21 19.52 7.27
CA HIS A 203 8.14 19.04 8.13
C HIS A 203 7.21 18.02 7.46
N LEU A 204 7.36 17.75 6.15
CA LEU A 204 6.51 16.80 5.45
C LEU A 204 6.70 15.40 6.03
N ARG A 205 5.58 14.74 6.40
CA ARG A 205 5.52 13.41 7.01
C ARG A 205 4.62 12.45 6.24
N TYR A 206 3.57 12.98 5.63
CA TYR A 206 2.65 12.24 4.78
C TYR A 206 2.66 12.86 3.38
N PHE A 207 3.02 12.04 2.40
CA PHE A 207 2.97 12.42 1.00
C PHE A 207 2.17 11.39 0.23
N ALA A 208 1.04 11.80 -0.34
CA ALA A 208 0.24 10.94 -1.19
C ALA A 208 0.07 11.59 -2.56
N PHE A 209 0.30 10.80 -3.60
CA PHE A 209 0.17 11.22 -4.98
C PHE A 209 -0.62 10.15 -5.73
N CYS A 210 -1.93 10.36 -5.84
CA CYS A 210 -2.83 9.43 -6.51
C CYS A 210 -2.85 9.75 -8.01
N VAL A 211 -2.40 8.78 -8.80
CA VAL A 211 -2.26 8.91 -10.26
C VAL A 211 -2.91 7.72 -10.93
N TRP A 212 -3.66 7.98 -12.00
CA TRP A 212 -4.41 6.99 -12.78
C TRP A 212 -3.63 6.65 -14.06
N GLY A 213 -2.72 5.70 -13.98
CA GLY A 213 -1.84 5.29 -15.08
C GLY A 213 -0.39 5.09 -14.61
N ILE A 214 0.41 4.36 -15.37
CA ILE A 214 1.80 4.05 -15.03
C ILE A 214 2.66 5.27 -15.39
N VAL A 215 3.11 6.02 -14.38
CA VAL A 215 4.12 7.07 -14.56
C VAL A 215 5.35 6.75 -13.72
N LYS A 216 6.51 6.79 -14.37
CA LYS A 216 7.79 6.77 -13.68
C LYS A 216 7.92 8.06 -12.87
N LEU A 217 8.09 7.95 -11.55
CA LEU A 217 8.20 9.12 -10.69
C LEU A 217 9.54 9.16 -9.95
N THR A 218 10.31 10.23 -10.16
CA THR A 218 11.60 10.40 -9.49
C THR A 218 11.43 11.25 -8.24
N LEU A 219 11.73 10.68 -7.07
CA LEU A 219 11.85 11.45 -5.83
C LEU A 219 13.18 12.21 -5.83
N PRO A 220 13.18 13.47 -5.37
CA PRO A 220 14.38 14.26 -5.22
C PRO A 220 15.22 13.75 -4.04
N GLY A 221 16.53 13.94 -4.15
CA GLY A 221 17.50 13.38 -3.20
C GLY A 221 17.38 13.96 -1.78
N THR A 222 16.63 15.04 -1.61
CA THR A 222 16.46 15.82 -0.38
C THR A 222 15.40 15.29 0.58
N PHE A 223 14.52 14.36 0.16
CA PHE A 223 13.57 13.73 1.08
C PHE A 223 14.28 12.80 2.09
N THR A 224 14.20 13.14 3.38
CA THR A 224 14.90 12.39 4.43
C THR A 224 14.01 11.92 5.58
N LYS A 225 12.81 12.48 5.77
CA LYS A 225 11.91 12.20 6.91
C LYS A 225 10.44 12.07 6.51
N LEU A 226 10.14 11.17 5.58
CA LEU A 226 8.77 10.76 5.26
C LEU A 226 8.42 9.48 6.02
N TYR A 227 7.25 9.46 6.66
CA TYR A 227 6.74 8.27 7.37
C TYR A 227 5.76 7.49 6.51
N HIS A 228 4.92 8.19 5.75
CA HIS A 228 3.91 7.57 4.93
C HIS A 228 3.99 8.09 3.51
N MET A 229 4.10 7.14 2.57
CA MET A 229 3.98 7.40 1.16
C MET A 229 2.88 6.53 0.58
N GLN A 230 1.95 7.15 -0.13
CA GLN A 230 0.87 6.45 -0.82
C GLN A 230 0.79 6.97 -2.25
N ALA A 231 1.33 6.19 -3.19
CA ALA A 231 1.11 6.41 -4.60
C ALA A 231 1.06 5.06 -5.32
N ASN A 232 0.25 5.00 -6.37
CA ASN A 232 0.23 3.87 -7.30
C ASN A 232 1.34 4.04 -8.36
N LEU A 233 2.55 4.45 -7.95
CA LEU A 233 3.65 4.81 -8.85
C LEU A 233 4.98 4.20 -8.44
N GLU A 234 5.85 4.02 -9.44
CA GLU A 234 7.24 3.61 -9.27
C GLU A 234 8.08 4.79 -8.81
N PHE A 235 8.77 4.63 -7.67
CA PHE A 235 9.65 5.65 -7.11
C PHE A 235 11.12 5.27 -7.25
N ALA A 236 11.89 6.11 -7.93
CA ALA A 236 13.34 6.04 -7.91
C ALA A 236 13.93 6.58 -6.59
N ASN A 237 15.08 6.05 -6.18
CA ASN A 237 15.94 6.55 -5.10
C ASN A 237 15.33 6.48 -3.68
N ILE A 238 14.42 5.53 -3.41
CA ILE A 238 13.73 5.44 -2.11
C ILE A 238 14.64 5.04 -0.94
N GLY A 239 15.85 4.55 -1.19
CA GLY A 239 16.75 4.02 -0.15
C GLY A 239 17.18 5.01 0.95
N ARG A 240 16.93 6.31 0.77
CA ARG A 240 17.17 7.34 1.80
C ARG A 240 16.02 7.47 2.81
N LEU A 241 14.84 6.94 2.50
CA LEU A 241 13.62 7.09 3.30
C LEU A 241 13.57 6.06 4.45
N ILE A 242 14.61 5.98 5.28
CA ILE A 242 14.76 4.95 6.31
C ILE A 242 13.66 4.94 7.39
N PHE A 243 12.88 6.02 7.49
CA PHE A 243 11.73 6.15 8.39
C PHE A 243 10.39 5.75 7.74
N LEU A 244 10.41 5.35 6.47
CA LEU A 244 9.20 5.01 5.73
C LEU A 244 8.54 3.78 6.35
N GLN A 245 7.27 3.93 6.72
CA GLN A 245 6.44 2.89 7.30
C GLN A 245 5.55 2.22 6.26
N THR A 246 5.16 2.92 5.19
CA THR A 246 4.31 2.34 4.15
C THR A 246 4.84 2.61 2.76
N LEU A 247 4.98 1.54 1.97
CA LEU A 247 5.37 1.56 0.56
C LEU A 247 4.55 0.48 -0.17
N PRO A 248 3.50 0.85 -0.93
CA PRO A 248 2.58 -0.13 -1.51
C PRO A 248 3.29 -1.07 -2.48
N PHE A 249 4.18 -0.56 -3.33
CA PHE A 249 5.03 -1.39 -4.16
C PHE A 249 6.37 -0.74 -4.51
N PHE A 250 7.32 -1.57 -4.96
CA PHE A 250 8.59 -1.18 -5.54
C PHE A 250 8.91 -2.08 -6.73
N ARG A 251 9.40 -1.51 -7.83
CA ARG A 251 9.86 -2.28 -8.99
C ARG A 251 11.37 -2.22 -9.07
N ILE A 252 12.01 -3.38 -9.13
CA ILE A 252 13.43 -3.50 -9.37
C ILE A 252 13.68 -3.40 -10.88
N LYS A 253 14.65 -2.59 -11.29
CA LYS A 253 15.08 -2.43 -12.68
C LYS A 253 16.58 -2.25 -12.76
N ARG A 254 17.15 -2.50 -13.94
CA ARG A 254 18.51 -2.09 -14.31
C ARG A 254 18.59 -0.59 -14.66
N GLU A 255 17.96 0.24 -13.84
CA GLU A 255 17.93 1.69 -13.98
C GLU A 255 18.32 2.36 -12.67
N ARG A 256 19.05 3.48 -12.75
CA ARG A 256 19.45 4.24 -11.57
C ARG A 256 18.23 4.67 -10.74
N GLY A 257 18.25 4.36 -9.46
CA GLY A 257 17.19 4.61 -8.50
C GLY A 257 16.25 3.42 -8.24
N TYR A 258 16.35 2.34 -9.01
CA TYR A 258 15.49 1.15 -8.93
C TYR A 258 16.25 -0.11 -8.53
N GLU A 259 17.52 0.03 -8.18
CA GLU A 259 18.35 -1.08 -7.79
C GLU A 259 17.89 -1.71 -6.46
N PRO A 260 18.15 -3.01 -6.23
CA PRO A 260 17.74 -3.74 -5.02
C PRO A 260 18.16 -3.07 -3.70
N HIS A 261 19.34 -2.44 -3.66
CA HIS A 261 19.87 -1.77 -2.47
C HIS A 261 19.02 -0.63 -1.93
N HIS A 262 18.08 -0.09 -2.72
CA HIS A 262 17.14 0.91 -2.22
C HIS A 262 16.14 0.35 -1.19
N LEU A 263 15.95 -0.96 -1.09
CA LEU A 263 15.10 -1.58 -0.07
C LEU A 263 15.86 -1.95 1.22
N LYS A 264 17.20 -1.91 1.21
CA LYS A 264 18.10 -2.45 2.25
C LYS A 264 17.84 -1.93 3.66
N HIS A 265 17.62 -0.63 3.76
CA HIS A 265 17.50 0.07 5.05
C HIS A 265 16.06 0.45 5.41
N LEU A 266 15.07 0.06 4.59
CA LEU A 266 13.65 0.36 4.81
C LEU A 266 13.00 -0.63 5.80
N ASN A 267 13.60 -0.78 6.97
CA ASN A 267 13.21 -1.78 7.97
C ASN A 267 12.02 -1.34 8.84
N LYS A 268 11.58 -0.08 8.69
CA LYS A 268 10.37 0.43 9.35
C LYS A 268 9.09 0.13 8.57
N LEU A 269 9.20 -0.46 7.38
CA LEU A 269 8.05 -0.82 6.55
C LEU A 269 7.15 -1.82 7.28
N GLN A 270 5.85 -1.53 7.22
CA GLN A 270 4.80 -2.29 7.86
C GLN A 270 3.57 -2.38 6.97
N GLY A 271 2.71 -3.35 7.26
CA GLY A 271 1.49 -3.57 6.50
C GLY A 271 1.78 -4.31 5.20
N GLU A 272 1.84 -3.61 4.08
CA GLU A 272 1.86 -4.20 2.74
C GLU A 272 3.03 -3.70 1.91
N LEU A 273 3.65 -4.63 1.18
CA LEU A 273 4.69 -4.35 0.18
C LEU A 273 4.56 -5.31 -1.00
N ALA A 274 4.47 -4.77 -2.21
CA ALA A 274 4.66 -5.54 -3.43
C ALA A 274 6.03 -5.25 -4.04
N ILE A 275 6.76 -6.28 -4.45
CA ILE A 275 8.04 -6.15 -5.17
C ILE A 275 7.86 -6.78 -6.54
N HIS A 276 8.06 -5.96 -7.57
CA HIS A 276 8.01 -6.38 -8.97
C HIS A 276 9.41 -6.34 -9.58
N GLY A 277 9.60 -6.99 -10.72
CA GLY A 277 10.85 -6.92 -11.48
C GLY A 277 11.98 -7.75 -10.88
N LEU A 278 11.65 -8.81 -10.14
CA LEU A 278 12.61 -9.65 -9.41
C LEU A 278 13.56 -10.43 -10.34
N GLU A 279 13.24 -10.56 -11.62
CA GLU A 279 14.13 -11.08 -12.67
C GLU A 279 15.40 -10.22 -12.86
N ASN A 280 15.38 -8.97 -12.40
CA ASN A 280 16.53 -8.06 -12.45
C ASN A 280 17.50 -8.23 -11.26
N ILE A 281 17.44 -9.35 -10.52
CA ILE A 281 18.39 -9.71 -9.46
C ILE A 281 19.28 -10.85 -9.96
N GLU A 282 20.57 -10.57 -10.18
CA GLU A 282 21.52 -11.51 -10.81
C GLU A 282 22.45 -12.20 -9.82
N SER A 283 22.49 -11.74 -8.56
CA SER A 283 23.39 -12.28 -7.55
C SER A 283 22.72 -12.47 -6.19
N LYS A 284 23.30 -13.36 -5.38
CA LYS A 284 22.86 -13.58 -4.00
C LYS A 284 23.08 -12.31 -3.17
N GLU A 285 24.14 -11.57 -3.45
CA GLU A 285 24.49 -10.32 -2.80
C GLU A 285 23.39 -9.27 -3.03
N GLU A 286 22.97 -9.06 -4.28
CA GLU A 286 21.86 -8.15 -4.64
C GLU A 286 20.55 -8.55 -3.95
N ALA A 287 20.24 -9.85 -3.88
CA ALA A 287 19.05 -10.35 -3.20
C ALA A 287 19.07 -10.06 -1.69
N VAL A 288 20.23 -10.20 -1.04
CA VAL A 288 20.41 -9.87 0.39
C VAL A 288 20.16 -8.38 0.64
N GLU A 289 20.46 -7.51 -0.33
CA GLU A 289 20.20 -6.08 -0.21
C GLU A 289 18.72 -5.71 -0.23
N VAL A 290 17.83 -6.57 -0.72
CA VAL A 290 16.38 -6.37 -0.55
C VAL A 290 16.00 -6.45 0.92
N ASN A 291 16.72 -7.23 1.72
CA ASN A 291 16.55 -7.37 3.18
C ASN A 291 15.09 -7.53 3.61
N LEU A 292 14.41 -8.57 3.11
CA LEU A 292 13.02 -8.87 3.49
C LEU A 292 12.89 -9.24 4.96
N ILE A 293 13.86 -9.97 5.52
CA ILE A 293 13.87 -10.39 6.93
C ILE A 293 13.80 -9.20 7.88
N GLY A 294 14.56 -8.13 7.59
CA GLY A 294 14.54 -6.91 8.40
C GLY A 294 13.22 -6.14 8.38
N LYS A 295 12.26 -6.52 7.53
CA LYS A 295 10.93 -5.89 7.43
C LYS A 295 9.90 -6.67 8.26
N GLU A 296 10.21 -6.83 9.54
CA GLU A 296 9.51 -7.71 10.50
C GLU A 296 8.04 -7.36 10.73
N LYS A 297 7.59 -6.17 10.33
CA LYS A 297 6.21 -5.67 10.51
C LYS A 297 5.32 -5.84 9.26
N LEU A 298 5.81 -6.51 8.21
CA LEU A 298 5.03 -6.77 7.01
C LEU A 298 3.98 -7.86 7.24
N THR A 299 2.73 -7.53 6.91
CA THR A 299 1.57 -8.43 7.01
C THR A 299 1.14 -9.01 5.66
N ARG A 300 1.42 -8.30 4.55
CA ARG A 300 1.18 -8.74 3.18
C ARG A 300 2.41 -8.48 2.33
N LEU A 301 2.86 -9.52 1.62
CA LEU A 301 3.98 -9.45 0.69
C LEU A 301 3.54 -10.01 -0.66
N ILE A 302 3.76 -9.24 -1.72
CA ILE A 302 3.55 -9.68 -3.11
C ILE A 302 4.91 -9.68 -3.79
N LEU A 303 5.26 -10.76 -4.46
CA LEU A 303 6.50 -10.91 -5.20
C LEU A 303 6.15 -11.28 -6.63
N SER A 304 6.55 -10.46 -7.59
CA SER A 304 6.25 -10.65 -9.00
C SER A 304 7.51 -10.53 -9.83
N TRP A 305 7.63 -11.45 -10.78
CA TRP A 305 8.54 -11.36 -11.91
C TRP A 305 7.77 -10.77 -13.10
N GLU A 306 8.47 -10.26 -14.12
CA GLU A 306 7.84 -9.88 -15.39
C GLU A 306 7.60 -11.08 -16.30
N ASP A 307 6.57 -10.98 -17.15
CA ASP A 307 6.19 -11.97 -18.16
C ASP A 307 7.39 -12.21 -19.09
N GLY A 308 7.85 -13.46 -19.14
CA GLY A 308 9.01 -13.89 -19.88
C GLY A 308 8.79 -13.81 -21.39
N SER A 309 8.87 -12.62 -21.98
CA SER A 309 9.01 -12.46 -23.43
C SER A 309 10.40 -12.93 -23.94
N CYS A 310 10.98 -13.96 -23.32
CA CYS A 310 12.07 -14.73 -23.90
C CYS A 310 11.45 -15.93 -24.63
N SER A 311 11.67 -16.00 -25.94
CA SER A 311 11.13 -17.09 -26.74
C SER A 311 11.65 -18.45 -26.24
N PRO A 312 10.85 -19.53 -26.39
CA PRO A 312 11.27 -20.89 -26.01
C PRO A 312 12.57 -21.32 -26.69
N GLU A 313 12.92 -20.76 -27.85
CA GLU A 313 14.18 -21.07 -28.54
C GLU A 313 15.42 -20.59 -27.78
N VAL A 314 15.35 -19.45 -27.06
CA VAL A 314 16.45 -18.95 -26.22
C VAL A 314 16.57 -19.74 -24.91
N GLN A 315 15.46 -20.31 -24.42
CA GLN A 315 15.47 -21.10 -23.19
C GLN A 315 16.27 -22.41 -23.34
N ALA A 316 16.27 -23.04 -24.51
CA ALA A 316 16.95 -24.33 -24.72
C ALA A 316 18.48 -24.21 -24.82
N GLU A 317 19.02 -23.14 -25.41
CA GLU A 317 20.48 -22.94 -25.52
C GLU A 317 21.13 -22.40 -24.24
N VAL A 318 20.34 -21.83 -23.32
CA VAL A 318 20.84 -21.16 -22.11
C VAL A 318 20.77 -22.07 -20.86
N LEU A 319 19.98 -23.15 -20.90
CA LEU A 319 19.74 -24.05 -19.77
C LEU A 319 20.95 -24.90 -19.34
N GLU A 320 21.99 -25.07 -20.17
CA GLU A 320 23.23 -25.75 -19.75
C GLU A 320 24.24 -24.82 -19.05
N ASN A 321 24.07 -23.49 -19.10
CA ASN A 321 25.04 -22.54 -18.54
C ASN A 321 24.50 -21.62 -17.43
N PHE A 322 23.21 -21.66 -17.09
CA PHE A 322 22.63 -20.76 -16.09
C PHE A 322 22.25 -21.46 -14.77
N THR A 323 23.25 -21.63 -13.92
CA THR A 323 23.10 -21.87 -12.47
C THR A 323 22.53 -20.65 -11.72
N ILE A 324 22.32 -19.51 -12.40
CA ILE A 324 21.98 -18.21 -11.82
C ILE A 324 20.47 -18.08 -11.51
N PHE A 325 19.58 -18.75 -12.25
CA PHE A 325 18.12 -18.67 -11.98
C PHE A 325 17.69 -19.35 -10.67
N ASN A 326 18.56 -20.14 -10.06
CA ASN A 326 18.30 -20.74 -8.74
C ASN A 326 18.66 -19.79 -7.58
N CYS A 327 19.38 -18.69 -7.85
CA CYS A 327 19.91 -17.79 -6.82
C CYS A 327 18.90 -16.77 -6.27
N SER A 328 17.86 -16.40 -7.03
CA SER A 328 16.97 -15.29 -6.62
C SER A 328 16.18 -15.65 -5.35
N TRP A 329 15.67 -16.88 -5.22
CA TRP A 329 15.11 -17.33 -3.96
C TRP A 329 16.17 -17.63 -2.92
N ASP A 330 17.26 -18.36 -3.21
CA ASP A 330 18.31 -18.68 -2.22
C ASP A 330 18.94 -17.43 -1.57
N GLY A 331 18.90 -16.28 -2.27
CA GLY A 331 19.31 -14.97 -1.77
C GLY A 331 18.21 -14.19 -1.04
N LEU A 332 16.93 -14.31 -1.45
CA LEU A 332 15.78 -13.74 -0.73
C LEU A 332 15.35 -14.58 0.49
N SER A 333 15.69 -15.87 0.49
CA SER A 333 15.20 -16.92 1.39
C SER A 333 15.96 -17.00 2.70
N GLY A 334 16.63 -15.93 3.14
CA GLY A 334 17.08 -15.90 4.52
C GLY A 334 15.89 -16.26 5.41
N LYS A 335 16.02 -17.39 6.11
CA LYS A 335 15.01 -18.08 6.94
C LYS A 335 13.66 -17.34 7.03
N MET A 336 12.78 -17.52 6.03
CA MET A 336 11.46 -16.86 5.97
C MET A 336 10.57 -17.19 7.19
N GLU A 337 10.90 -18.24 7.94
CA GLU A 337 10.33 -18.57 9.26
C GLU A 337 10.37 -17.41 10.27
N HIS A 338 11.27 -16.43 10.10
CA HIS A 338 11.38 -15.26 10.98
C HIS A 338 10.36 -14.16 10.68
N LEU A 339 9.67 -14.18 9.54
CA LEU A 339 8.60 -13.24 9.20
C LEU A 339 7.29 -13.60 9.93
N THR A 340 7.31 -13.51 11.25
CA THR A 340 6.23 -13.97 12.14
C THR A 340 4.94 -13.15 12.05
N THR A 341 4.98 -11.96 11.45
CA THR A 341 3.81 -11.09 11.26
C THR A 341 3.13 -11.28 9.90
N LEU A 342 3.78 -11.99 8.96
CA LEU A 342 3.30 -12.14 7.59
C LEU A 342 2.06 -13.05 7.56
N LYS A 343 0.95 -12.51 7.06
CA LYS A 343 -0.36 -13.19 6.96
C LYS A 343 -0.70 -13.56 5.53
N ILE A 344 -0.23 -12.79 4.55
CA ILE A 344 -0.55 -12.97 3.13
C ILE A 344 0.74 -12.96 2.33
N LEU A 345 0.94 -13.98 1.50
CA LEU A 345 2.04 -14.08 0.56
C LEU A 345 1.47 -14.41 -0.81
N SER A 346 1.78 -13.57 -1.79
CA SER A 346 1.42 -13.77 -3.19
C SER A 346 2.69 -13.85 -4.03
N ILE A 347 2.80 -14.86 -4.88
CA ILE A 347 3.92 -15.04 -5.80
C ILE A 347 3.37 -15.16 -7.21
N SER A 348 3.84 -14.34 -8.14
CA SER A 348 3.35 -14.33 -9.52
C SER A 348 4.45 -14.35 -10.57
N TYR A 349 4.16 -14.94 -11.74
CA TYR A 349 5.06 -14.99 -12.92
C TYR A 349 6.41 -15.68 -12.66
N CYS A 350 6.44 -16.64 -11.75
CA CYS A 350 7.65 -17.36 -11.37
C CYS A 350 7.97 -18.49 -12.39
N GLU A 351 8.93 -18.25 -13.29
CA GLU A 351 9.36 -19.24 -14.29
C GLU A 351 10.54 -20.11 -13.80
N ASN A 352 10.48 -21.43 -14.03
CA ASN A 352 11.56 -22.39 -13.79
C ASN A 352 12.15 -22.47 -12.36
N MET A 353 11.57 -21.76 -11.38
CA MET A 353 12.11 -21.62 -10.03
C MET A 353 11.57 -22.67 -9.05
N ARG A 354 12.37 -23.02 -8.03
CA ARG A 354 11.89 -23.73 -6.83
C ARG A 354 11.33 -22.70 -5.86
N LEU A 355 10.12 -22.90 -5.36
CA LEU A 355 9.59 -22.09 -4.26
C LEU A 355 10.49 -22.23 -3.02
N PRO A 356 10.50 -21.22 -2.11
CA PRO A 356 11.27 -21.32 -0.88
C PRO A 356 10.91 -22.62 -0.14
N PRO A 357 11.90 -23.35 0.41
CA PRO A 357 11.65 -24.63 1.06
C PRO A 357 10.78 -24.48 2.31
N THR A 358 10.77 -23.29 2.92
CA THR A 358 10.00 -22.98 4.11
C THR A 358 9.24 -21.65 4.00
N LEU A 359 7.93 -21.72 4.21
CA LEU A 359 7.04 -20.56 4.40
C LEU A 359 6.85 -20.21 5.90
N PRO A 360 6.52 -18.96 6.25
CA PRO A 360 6.25 -18.55 7.63
C PRO A 360 4.97 -19.18 8.19
N LYS A 361 5.02 -19.67 9.44
CA LYS A 361 3.88 -20.33 10.12
C LYS A 361 2.70 -19.41 10.44
N SER A 362 2.91 -18.09 10.39
CA SER A 362 1.88 -17.06 10.60
C SER A 362 0.95 -16.87 9.38
N LEU A 363 1.30 -17.49 8.24
CA LEU A 363 0.60 -17.29 6.98
C LEU A 363 -0.84 -17.80 7.04
N LYS A 364 -1.78 -16.96 6.60
CA LYS A 364 -3.22 -17.25 6.50
C LYS A 364 -3.68 -17.43 5.07
N VAL A 365 -3.07 -16.71 4.13
CA VAL A 365 -3.37 -16.79 2.70
C VAL A 365 -2.08 -16.98 1.94
N PHE A 366 -2.04 -18.01 1.09
CA PHE A 366 -0.96 -18.22 0.15
C PHE A 366 -1.52 -18.27 -1.27
N SER A 367 -0.99 -17.43 -2.16
CA SER A 367 -1.42 -17.34 -3.54
C SER A 367 -0.24 -17.51 -4.48
N ILE A 368 -0.40 -18.37 -5.49
CA ILE A 368 0.54 -18.50 -6.60
C ILE A 368 -0.21 -18.30 -7.93
N ALA A 369 0.35 -17.46 -8.80
CA ALA A 369 -0.25 -17.11 -10.08
C ALA A 369 0.78 -17.16 -11.22
N ASP A 370 0.41 -17.74 -12.37
CA ASP A 370 1.25 -17.71 -13.58
C ASP A 370 2.67 -18.30 -13.35
N CYS A 371 2.78 -19.32 -12.48
CA CYS A 371 4.06 -19.93 -12.13
C CYS A 371 4.29 -21.25 -12.90
N SER A 372 5.43 -21.37 -13.57
CA SER A 372 5.87 -22.57 -14.31
C SER A 372 6.67 -23.53 -13.41
N LEU A 373 6.06 -23.96 -12.30
CA LEU A 373 6.72 -24.80 -11.30
C LEU A 373 6.99 -26.22 -11.84
N LYS A 374 8.27 -26.61 -11.96
CA LYS A 374 8.69 -27.97 -12.34
C LYS A 374 8.37 -29.03 -11.27
N ASN A 375 8.20 -28.63 -10.01
CA ASN A 375 7.87 -29.49 -8.86
C ASN A 375 7.07 -28.70 -7.81
N ALA A 376 6.30 -29.44 -6.99
CA ALA A 376 5.21 -29.00 -6.10
C ALA A 376 5.46 -27.76 -5.20
N LEU A 377 4.35 -27.26 -4.63
CA LEU A 377 4.28 -26.28 -3.55
C LEU A 377 5.30 -26.56 -2.41
N PRO A 378 5.63 -25.58 -1.55
CA PRO A 378 6.69 -25.69 -0.53
C PRO A 378 6.55 -26.90 0.38
N GLY A 379 7.66 -27.58 0.68
CA GLY A 379 7.67 -28.83 1.44
C GLY A 379 7.13 -28.72 2.87
N ASN A 380 7.11 -27.51 3.47
CA ASN A 380 6.58 -27.29 4.81
C ASN A 380 5.10 -26.89 4.86
N ILE A 381 4.38 -26.88 3.72
CA ILE A 381 3.00 -26.39 3.64
C ILE A 381 2.04 -27.14 4.57
N GLU A 382 2.23 -28.46 4.75
CA GLU A 382 1.47 -29.30 5.68
C GLU A 382 1.54 -28.80 7.13
N HIS A 383 2.65 -28.17 7.51
CA HIS A 383 2.90 -27.67 8.87
C HIS A 383 2.44 -26.22 9.09
N LEU A 384 1.83 -25.58 8.09
CA LEU A 384 1.29 -24.22 8.19
C LEU A 384 -0.09 -24.22 8.85
N THR A 385 -0.12 -24.43 10.17
CA THR A 385 -1.36 -24.57 10.94
C THR A 385 -2.27 -23.32 10.99
N SER A 386 -1.76 -22.16 10.55
CA SER A 386 -2.54 -20.93 10.44
C SER A 386 -3.15 -20.72 9.06
N LEU A 387 -2.78 -21.54 8.05
CA LEU A 387 -3.16 -21.33 6.66
C LEU A 387 -4.65 -21.64 6.47
N LYS A 388 -5.41 -20.65 5.98
CA LYS A 388 -6.86 -20.69 5.78
C LYS A 388 -7.25 -20.71 4.30
N LYS A 389 -6.47 -20.07 3.45
CA LYS A 389 -6.76 -19.98 2.01
C LYS A 389 -5.52 -20.31 1.17
N LEU A 390 -5.71 -21.15 0.17
CA LEU A 390 -4.70 -21.48 -0.85
C LEU A 390 -5.28 -21.16 -2.24
N GLU A 391 -4.55 -20.37 -3.02
CA GLU A 391 -4.94 -19.99 -4.37
C GLU A 391 -3.85 -20.41 -5.37
N ILE A 392 -4.26 -21.10 -6.43
CA ILE A 392 -3.40 -21.57 -7.51
C ILE A 392 -4.06 -21.15 -8.81
N ASN A 393 -3.49 -20.14 -9.46
CA ASN A 393 -4.03 -19.55 -10.68
C ASN A 393 -3.02 -19.69 -11.83
N SER A 394 -3.47 -20.09 -13.02
CA SER A 394 -2.64 -20.09 -14.24
C SER A 394 -1.32 -20.89 -14.17
N CYS A 395 -1.18 -21.84 -13.23
CA CYS A 395 0.02 -22.65 -13.07
C CYS A 395 -0.01 -23.89 -13.99
N LYS A 396 0.28 -23.70 -15.28
CA LYS A 396 0.08 -24.72 -16.33
C LYS A 396 0.91 -26.00 -16.18
N ASN A 397 2.07 -25.93 -15.50
CA ASN A 397 2.96 -27.08 -15.33
C ASN A 397 2.70 -27.88 -14.03
N MET A 398 1.76 -27.44 -13.18
CA MET A 398 1.44 -28.15 -11.95
C MET A 398 0.74 -29.48 -12.26
N ARG A 399 1.20 -30.58 -11.64
CA ARG A 399 0.64 -31.93 -11.84
C ARG A 399 0.08 -32.55 -10.57
N SER A 400 0.58 -32.14 -9.40
CA SER A 400 0.16 -32.71 -8.13
C SER A 400 0.23 -31.71 -6.99
N LEU A 401 -0.71 -31.81 -6.06
CA LEU A 401 -0.67 -31.10 -4.78
C LEU A 401 0.22 -31.87 -3.78
N PRO A 402 0.92 -31.19 -2.86
CA PRO A 402 1.48 -31.84 -1.67
C PRO A 402 0.38 -32.12 -0.64
N THR A 403 0.74 -32.74 0.48
CA THR A 403 -0.14 -32.82 1.65
C THR A 403 -0.44 -31.41 2.16
N LEU A 404 -1.72 -31.09 2.32
CA LEU A 404 -2.18 -29.77 2.74
C LEU A 404 -2.55 -29.75 4.23
N PRO A 405 -2.43 -28.59 4.91
CA PRO A 405 -2.75 -28.49 6.33
C PRO A 405 -4.26 -28.63 6.58
N LYS A 406 -4.62 -29.21 7.73
CA LYS A 406 -6.03 -29.37 8.15
C LYS A 406 -6.73 -28.04 8.48
N SER A 407 -5.98 -26.96 8.65
CA SER A 407 -6.51 -25.63 8.96
C SER A 407 -7.19 -24.94 7.78
N LEU A 408 -6.99 -25.48 6.57
CA LEU A 408 -7.38 -24.87 5.30
C LEU A 408 -8.92 -24.88 5.15
N GLU A 409 -9.49 -23.70 4.93
CA GLU A 409 -10.93 -23.47 4.80
C GLU A 409 -11.35 -23.29 3.34
N GLU A 410 -10.44 -22.75 2.51
CA GLU A 410 -10.72 -22.44 1.11
C GLU A 410 -9.53 -22.82 0.21
N ILE A 411 -9.84 -23.49 -0.90
CA ILE A 411 -8.89 -23.71 -2.01
C ILE A 411 -9.49 -23.19 -3.32
N THR A 412 -8.68 -22.49 -4.08
CA THR A 412 -9.00 -22.01 -5.43
C THR A 412 -7.97 -22.53 -6.42
N VAL A 413 -8.44 -23.24 -7.46
CA VAL A 413 -7.62 -23.70 -8.59
C VAL A 413 -8.27 -23.17 -9.86
N LYS A 414 -7.62 -22.24 -10.56
CA LYS A 414 -8.18 -21.63 -11.78
C LYS A 414 -7.17 -21.64 -12.91
N TYR A 415 -7.64 -21.87 -14.13
CA TYR A 415 -6.87 -21.72 -15.37
C TYR A 415 -5.54 -22.51 -15.37
N CYS A 416 -5.47 -23.60 -14.59
CA CYS A 416 -4.35 -24.54 -14.63
C CYS A 416 -4.55 -25.53 -15.79
N SER A 417 -3.62 -26.48 -15.99
CA SER A 417 -3.80 -27.51 -17.03
C SER A 417 -5.09 -28.30 -16.77
N ASP A 418 -5.77 -28.71 -17.85
CA ASP A 418 -7.03 -29.45 -17.72
C ASP A 418 -6.83 -30.80 -17.03
N GLU A 419 -5.69 -31.46 -17.28
CA GLU A 419 -5.29 -32.70 -16.58
C GLU A 419 -5.25 -32.51 -15.06
N PHE A 420 -4.56 -31.46 -14.59
CA PHE A 420 -4.45 -31.16 -13.17
C PHE A 420 -5.79 -30.70 -12.58
N THR A 421 -6.50 -29.84 -13.29
CA THR A 421 -7.80 -29.32 -12.85
C THR A 421 -8.82 -30.46 -12.73
N GLN A 422 -8.80 -31.41 -13.67
CA GLN A 422 -9.63 -32.61 -13.65
C GLN A 422 -9.26 -33.55 -12.50
N SER A 423 -7.96 -33.72 -12.21
CA SER A 423 -7.49 -34.50 -11.06
C SER A 423 -7.98 -33.93 -9.72
N CYS A 424 -8.22 -32.61 -9.66
CA CYS A 424 -8.73 -31.94 -8.46
C CYS A 424 -10.26 -32.06 -8.29
N VAL A 425 -10.99 -32.68 -9.22
CA VAL A 425 -12.45 -32.94 -9.10
C VAL A 425 -12.81 -34.42 -9.17
N THR A 426 -11.84 -35.28 -9.49
CA THR A 426 -12.06 -36.72 -9.66
C THR A 426 -11.86 -37.44 -8.33
N THR A 427 -12.91 -38.09 -7.80
CA THR A 427 -12.95 -38.58 -6.41
C THR A 427 -11.89 -39.61 -6.04
N ASP A 428 -11.44 -40.42 -7.00
CA ASP A 428 -10.43 -41.46 -6.78
C ASP A 428 -9.00 -40.96 -7.02
N ASP A 429 -8.84 -39.69 -7.42
CA ASP A 429 -7.54 -39.11 -7.71
C ASP A 429 -6.80 -38.67 -6.43
N PRO A 430 -5.48 -38.90 -6.33
CA PRO A 430 -4.68 -38.44 -5.20
C PRO A 430 -4.78 -36.93 -4.91
N ASN A 431 -5.02 -36.08 -5.90
CA ASN A 431 -5.18 -34.64 -5.71
C ASN A 431 -6.52 -34.30 -5.06
N TRP A 432 -7.61 -35.00 -5.42
CA TRP A 432 -8.89 -34.86 -4.74
C TRP A 432 -8.78 -35.24 -3.26
N GLN A 433 -8.16 -36.38 -2.96
CA GLN A 433 -7.98 -36.86 -1.58
C GLN A 433 -7.23 -35.85 -0.70
N LYS A 434 -6.28 -35.09 -1.27
CA LYS A 434 -5.53 -34.05 -0.55
C LYS A 434 -6.33 -32.79 -0.25
N ILE A 435 -7.44 -32.56 -0.94
CA ILE A 435 -8.29 -31.37 -0.78
C ILE A 435 -9.67 -31.70 -0.23
N GLU A 436 -10.04 -32.98 -0.12
CA GLU A 436 -11.36 -33.45 0.27
C GLU A 436 -11.86 -32.79 1.56
N HIS A 437 -10.98 -32.68 2.57
CA HIS A 437 -11.28 -32.08 3.88
C HIS A 437 -11.60 -30.58 3.85
N ILE A 438 -11.32 -29.87 2.75
CA ILE A 438 -11.47 -28.42 2.65
C ILE A 438 -12.92 -28.06 2.33
N PRO A 439 -13.62 -27.23 3.12
CA PRO A 439 -15.05 -26.99 2.94
C PRO A 439 -15.39 -26.18 1.67
N LYS A 440 -14.57 -25.18 1.31
CA LYS A 440 -14.81 -24.34 0.14
C LYS A 440 -13.81 -24.63 -0.97
N LYS A 441 -14.29 -25.14 -2.11
CA LYS A 441 -13.48 -25.46 -3.29
C LYS A 441 -13.99 -24.68 -4.49
N THR A 442 -13.12 -23.88 -5.12
CA THR A 442 -13.42 -23.20 -6.38
C THR A 442 -12.47 -23.72 -7.44
N ILE A 443 -12.97 -24.53 -8.38
CA ILE A 443 -12.16 -25.15 -9.43
C ILE A 443 -12.69 -24.65 -10.79
N THR A 444 -11.82 -24.05 -11.59
CA THR A 444 -12.17 -23.45 -12.89
C THR A 444 -11.20 -23.92 -13.97
N PHE A 445 -11.75 -24.54 -15.00
CA PHE A 445 -11.02 -25.07 -16.15
C PHE A 445 -10.56 -23.95 -17.10
N CYS A 446 -9.59 -24.26 -17.97
CA CYS A 446 -9.29 -23.39 -19.11
C CYS A 446 -10.47 -23.45 -20.08
N SER A 447 -10.85 -22.29 -20.64
CA SER A 447 -11.91 -22.18 -21.66
C SER A 447 -11.34 -22.28 -23.07
#